data_AF-A0A934A835-F1
#
_entry.id   AF-A0A934A835-F1
#
_cell.length_a   1.000
_cell.length_b   1.000
_cell.length_c   1.000
_cell.angle_alpha   90.00
_cell.angle_beta   90.00
_cell.angle_gamma   90.00
#
_symmetry.space_group_name_H-M   'P 1'
#
loop_
_entity.id
_entity.type
_entity.pdbx_description
1 polymer ?
#
loop_
_entity_poly.entity_id
_entity_poly.type
_entity_poly.pdbx_seq_one_letter_code
_entity_poly.pdbx_strand_id
1 'polypeptide(L)'
;METPRYQQLQGSGTFSAPTGSFSSEFLLLRNPYWMGVLATMGDQIEAFSQFVSNAGIWQLRGTLEDGRTVQSDSLLQTGPTEPPYNVGFSILEDISFGELREEPPLTSEFPLVNCFEGSISMQHQDWELTISADPSMKHAQILSKQWRLPCEGLTLHCNCSGKKPADHLGIASSVMTLTSLALGTGVSSHRHILHWPSSELETWRFMSGDELGPGLAIPSHMLDNFISTALPSMESLLPEQQALIRLATTYINLSERPYLDTRLLAIMQAWEFLSMAWVEKPTLPADLLCLRSRIKRLLRDWRQDHSSSDPDGFWGSRLVSALEWHSLQQQVEEFASMWNIDLQRLGVDLTLLRRVRDSVAHTGRLPEAPSVDAESRFNLLRNARHSLRLVLLQLLGYRGLVMVSENGWKATKRMEEALSGKYGAV
;
A
#
# COMPACT_ATOMS: atom_id res chain seq x y z
N MET A 1 31.41 1.61 -9.82
CA MET A 1 30.07 1.32 -9.28
C MET A 1 29.33 2.63 -9.35
N GLU A 2 28.32 2.77 -10.21
CA GLU A 2 27.61 4.04 -10.35
C GLU A 2 26.63 4.22 -9.19
N THR A 3 26.68 5.39 -8.55
CA THR A 3 25.81 5.75 -7.44
C THR A 3 24.38 6.01 -7.93
N PRO A 4 23.36 5.77 -7.10
CA PRO A 4 21.98 6.16 -7.42
C PRO A 4 21.96 7.62 -7.88
N ARG A 5 21.42 7.88 -9.07
CA ARG A 5 21.27 9.25 -9.57
C ARG A 5 20.08 9.88 -8.88
N TYR A 6 20.31 11.01 -8.22
CA TYR A 6 19.27 11.84 -7.64
C TYR A 6 18.68 12.74 -8.71
N GLN A 7 17.35 12.91 -8.73
CA GLN A 7 16.74 13.97 -9.50
C GLN A 7 16.92 15.28 -8.72
N GLN A 8 17.43 16.30 -9.41
CA GLN A 8 17.77 17.58 -8.82
C GLN A 8 17.20 18.67 -9.73
N LEU A 9 16.44 19.60 -9.15
CA LEU A 9 15.91 20.77 -9.83
C LEU A 9 16.25 22.01 -9.01
N GLN A 10 16.77 23.05 -9.66
CA GLN A 10 17.12 24.32 -9.03
C GLN A 10 16.06 25.36 -9.35
N GLY A 11 15.87 26.31 -8.45
CA GLY A 11 14.94 27.40 -8.63
C GLY A 11 15.04 28.46 -7.55
N SER A 12 14.14 29.43 -7.60
CA SER A 12 13.99 30.46 -6.59
C SER A 12 12.52 30.67 -6.26
N GLY A 13 12.22 30.99 -5.01
CA GLY A 13 10.84 31.14 -4.57
C GLY A 13 10.70 31.72 -3.18
N THR A 14 9.45 31.94 -2.80
CA THR A 14 9.05 32.38 -1.48
C THR A 14 8.51 31.20 -0.69
N PHE A 15 9.10 30.99 0.48
CA PHE A 15 8.65 30.07 1.51
C PHE A 15 7.79 30.85 2.50
N SER A 16 6.63 30.33 2.86
CA SER A 16 5.71 31.01 3.78
C SER A 16 5.03 30.05 4.73
N ALA A 17 4.84 30.48 5.97
CA ALA A 17 4.08 29.82 7.01
C ALA A 17 3.28 30.90 7.78
N PRO A 18 2.30 30.54 8.63
CA PRO A 18 1.57 31.53 9.43
C PRO A 18 2.46 32.44 10.29
N THR A 19 3.66 31.96 10.63
CA THR A 19 4.61 32.63 11.50
C THR A 19 5.66 33.48 10.76
N GLY A 20 5.70 33.45 9.43
CA GLY A 20 6.65 34.25 8.65
C GLY A 20 6.84 33.79 7.22
N SER A 21 7.65 34.54 6.46
CA SER A 21 8.02 34.19 5.08
C SER A 21 9.44 34.64 4.75
N PHE A 22 10.10 33.93 3.84
CA PHE A 22 11.38 34.34 3.28
C PHE A 22 11.48 33.93 1.81
N SER A 23 12.32 34.61 1.05
CA SER A 23 12.64 34.23 -0.33
C SER A 23 14.04 33.65 -0.41
N SER A 24 14.22 32.60 -1.21
CA SER A 24 15.50 31.91 -1.32
C SER A 24 15.64 31.19 -2.66
N GLU A 25 16.89 31.00 -3.08
CA GLU A 25 17.25 29.95 -4.02
C GLU A 25 17.11 28.60 -3.33
N PHE A 26 16.70 27.59 -4.08
CA PHE A 26 16.48 26.26 -3.54
C PHE A 26 16.93 25.16 -4.49
N LEU A 27 17.20 23.99 -3.90
CA LEU A 27 17.41 22.73 -4.58
C LEU A 27 16.32 21.75 -4.19
N LEU A 28 15.45 21.44 -5.14
CA LEU A 28 14.50 20.36 -5.03
C LEU A 28 15.19 19.04 -5.34
N LEU A 29 15.10 18.10 -4.41
CA LEU A 29 15.74 16.81 -4.46
C LEU A 29 14.70 15.70 -4.39
N ARG A 30 14.90 14.68 -5.23
CA ARG A 30 14.14 13.45 -5.17
C ARG A 30 15.06 12.24 -5.24
N ASN A 31 14.89 11.36 -4.26
CA ASN A 31 15.53 10.06 -4.18
C ASN A 31 14.52 9.00 -3.68
N PRO A 32 14.87 7.70 -3.72
CA PRO A 32 13.96 6.63 -3.33
C PRO A 32 13.39 6.69 -1.89
N TYR A 33 14.02 7.44 -0.99
CA TYR A 33 13.67 7.51 0.43
C TYR A 33 13.23 8.89 0.90
N TRP A 34 13.53 9.93 0.13
CA TRP A 34 13.30 11.30 0.53
C TRP A 34 13.05 12.18 -0.68
N MET A 35 12.06 13.05 -0.51
CA MET A 35 11.71 14.10 -1.44
C MET A 35 11.58 15.39 -0.63
N GLY A 36 12.32 16.41 -1.03
CA GLY A 36 12.34 17.64 -0.26
C GLY A 36 13.12 18.76 -0.91
N VAL A 37 13.08 19.90 -0.24
CA VAL A 37 13.64 21.17 -0.72
C VAL A 37 14.72 21.59 0.24
N LEU A 38 15.90 21.90 -0.28
CA LEU A 38 16.98 22.55 0.45
C LEU A 38 16.99 24.02 0.09
N ALA A 39 17.06 24.92 1.06
CA ALA A 39 17.04 26.36 0.84
C ALA A 39 18.03 27.08 1.78
N THR A 40 18.18 28.38 1.56
CA THR A 40 19.03 29.25 2.40
C THR A 40 18.18 30.32 3.08
N MET A 41 18.14 30.30 4.40
CA MET A 41 17.43 31.27 5.23
C MET A 41 18.41 31.94 6.18
N GLY A 42 18.69 33.23 5.97
CA GLY A 42 19.54 34.04 6.85
C GLY A 42 20.90 33.38 7.16
N ASP A 43 21.39 33.56 8.38
CA ASP A 43 22.53 32.80 8.91
C ASP A 43 22.08 31.48 9.60
N GLN A 44 23.03 30.57 9.86
CA GLN A 44 22.73 29.26 10.48
C GLN A 44 22.09 29.36 11.87
N ILE A 45 22.36 30.43 12.62
CA ILE A 45 21.83 30.63 13.98
C ILE A 45 20.35 31.01 13.90
N GLU A 46 20.00 31.87 12.96
CA GLU A 46 18.62 32.25 12.66
C GLU A 46 17.82 31.04 12.16
N ALA A 47 18.39 30.23 11.26
CA ALA A 47 17.76 29.00 10.78
C ALA A 47 17.45 28.00 11.90
N PHE A 48 18.38 27.83 12.84
CA PHE A 48 18.18 26.97 14.02
C PHE A 48 17.12 27.54 14.98
N SER A 49 17.17 28.84 15.27
CA SER A 49 16.19 29.51 16.13
C SER A 49 14.77 29.37 15.59
N GLN A 50 14.59 29.55 14.28
CA GLN A 50 13.30 29.36 13.62
C GLN A 50 12.86 27.89 13.60
N PHE A 51 13.75 26.92 13.38
CA PHE A 51 13.38 25.50 13.47
C PHE A 51 12.81 25.14 14.86
N VAL A 52 13.42 25.66 15.92
CA VAL A 52 12.97 25.41 17.31
C VAL A 52 11.65 26.12 17.62
N SER A 53 11.38 27.27 17.00
CA SER A 53 10.23 28.13 17.32
C SER A 53 9.04 27.99 16.36
N ASN A 54 9.26 27.55 15.12
CA ASN A 54 8.26 27.46 14.05
C ASN A 54 8.05 26.00 13.60
N ALA A 55 7.39 25.22 14.45
CA ALA A 55 6.82 23.93 14.06
C ALA A 55 5.51 24.15 13.27
N GLY A 56 5.63 24.61 12.02
CA GLY A 56 4.51 24.89 11.13
C GLY A 56 4.61 24.16 9.79
N ILE A 57 3.47 24.04 9.11
CA ILE A 57 3.42 23.64 7.71
C ILE A 57 3.79 24.87 6.87
N TRP A 58 4.81 24.70 6.02
CA TRP A 58 5.31 25.71 5.11
C TRP A 58 4.75 25.50 3.69
N GLN A 59 4.64 26.59 2.96
CA GLN A 59 4.27 26.63 1.54
C GLN A 59 5.44 27.16 0.74
N LEU A 60 5.60 26.69 -0.49
CA LEU A 60 6.54 27.20 -1.48
C LEU A 60 5.76 27.70 -2.71
N ARG A 61 6.14 28.87 -3.21
CA ARG A 61 5.73 29.41 -4.52
C ARG A 61 6.95 30.01 -5.20
N GLY A 62 7.25 29.61 -6.43
CA GLY A 62 8.48 30.05 -7.10
C GLY A 62 8.55 29.67 -8.57
N THR A 63 9.77 29.74 -9.11
CA THR A 63 10.08 29.37 -10.49
C THR A 63 11.37 28.53 -10.50
N LEU A 64 11.38 27.46 -11.27
CA LEU A 64 12.56 26.67 -11.58
C LEU A 64 13.47 27.41 -12.57
N GLU A 65 14.75 27.02 -12.65
CA GLU A 65 15.70 27.62 -13.62
C GLU A 65 15.27 27.41 -15.09
N ASP A 66 14.51 26.36 -15.37
CA ASP A 66 13.93 26.08 -16.69
C ASP A 66 12.69 26.94 -17.02
N GLY A 67 12.29 27.83 -16.11
CA GLY A 67 11.19 28.77 -16.27
C GLY A 67 9.82 28.23 -15.84
N ARG A 68 9.71 26.95 -15.45
CA ARG A 68 8.43 26.41 -14.94
C ARG A 68 8.11 26.95 -13.56
N THR A 69 6.84 27.27 -13.31
CA THR A 69 6.35 27.60 -11.98
C THR A 69 6.47 26.40 -11.05
N VAL A 70 6.75 26.62 -9.76
CA VAL A 70 6.76 25.57 -8.73
C VAL A 70 5.87 25.97 -7.56
N GLN A 71 5.15 25.00 -7.00
CA GLN A 71 4.29 25.19 -5.85
C GLN A 71 4.22 23.95 -4.94
N SER A 72 4.19 24.18 -3.63
CA SER A 72 3.82 23.17 -2.63
C SER A 72 3.07 23.85 -1.50
N ASP A 73 2.03 23.22 -0.98
CA ASP A 73 1.23 23.72 0.14
C ASP A 73 1.57 23.06 1.48
N SER A 74 2.42 22.04 1.45
CA SER A 74 2.64 21.18 2.61
C SER A 74 4.09 20.72 2.70
N LEU A 75 4.92 21.60 3.26
CA LEU A 75 6.33 21.38 3.56
C LEU A 75 6.55 21.33 5.07
N LEU A 76 7.29 20.34 5.55
CA LEU A 76 7.72 20.25 6.95
C LEU A 76 9.19 20.62 7.06
N GLN A 77 9.53 21.63 7.85
CA GLN A 77 10.91 21.98 8.13
C GLN A 77 11.60 20.83 8.88
N THR A 78 12.65 20.25 8.31
CA THR A 78 13.39 19.11 8.88
C THR A 78 14.61 19.52 9.71
N GLY A 79 14.89 20.82 9.76
CA GLY A 79 16.00 21.39 10.52
C GLY A 79 17.14 21.93 9.65
N PRO A 80 18.24 22.34 10.29
CA PRO A 80 19.38 22.91 9.59
C PRO A 80 20.13 21.87 8.76
N THR A 81 20.74 22.31 7.66
CA THR A 81 21.52 21.47 6.74
C THR A 81 22.94 22.01 6.56
N GLU A 82 23.80 21.24 5.88
CA GLU A 82 25.16 21.64 5.54
C GLU A 82 25.19 22.65 4.38
N PRO A 83 26.12 23.63 4.39
CA PRO A 83 26.30 24.59 3.30
C PRO A 83 26.38 23.92 1.92
N PRO A 84 25.85 24.55 0.85
CA PRO A 84 25.41 25.95 0.79
C PRO A 84 23.99 26.19 1.31
N TYR A 85 23.20 25.15 1.52
CA TYR A 85 21.84 25.25 2.06
C TYR A 85 21.86 25.14 3.58
N ASN A 86 21.13 25.97 4.30
CA ASN A 86 21.13 25.94 5.77
C ASN A 86 19.79 25.52 6.38
N VAL A 87 18.79 25.19 5.56
CA VAL A 87 17.51 24.63 6.00
C VAL A 87 16.99 23.59 5.00
N GLY A 88 16.42 22.51 5.54
CA GLY A 88 15.75 21.46 4.77
C GLY A 88 14.24 21.43 5.04
N PHE A 89 13.49 21.06 4.01
CA PHE A 89 12.05 20.83 4.06
C PHE A 89 11.71 19.47 3.44
N SER A 90 10.94 18.64 4.14
CA SER A 90 10.33 17.44 3.57
C SER A 90 8.97 17.78 2.97
N ILE A 91 8.67 17.20 1.82
CA ILE A 91 7.34 17.30 1.21
C ILE A 91 6.39 16.33 1.92
N LEU A 92 5.31 16.86 2.49
CA LEU A 92 4.30 16.07 3.22
C LEU A 92 3.21 15.53 2.28
N GLU A 93 2.72 16.37 1.37
CA GLU A 93 1.67 16.00 0.42
C GLU A 93 2.24 15.89 -0.99
N ASP A 94 2.52 17.03 -1.62
CA ASP A 94 3.12 17.07 -2.94
C ASP A 94 3.89 18.38 -3.20
N ILE A 95 4.66 18.36 -4.28
CA ILE A 95 5.20 19.54 -4.93
C ILE A 95 4.88 19.42 -6.42
N SER A 96 4.37 20.50 -7.00
CA SER A 96 3.98 20.54 -8.41
C SER A 96 4.77 21.60 -9.14
N PHE A 97 5.15 21.33 -10.38
CA PHE A 97 5.81 22.30 -11.23
C PHE A 97 5.32 22.20 -12.68
N GLY A 98 5.28 23.36 -13.34
CA GLY A 98 4.47 23.58 -14.54
C GLY A 98 3.14 24.25 -14.22
N GLU A 99 2.20 24.19 -15.17
CA GLU A 99 0.97 25.00 -15.14
C GLU A 99 -0.27 24.12 -15.12
N LEU A 100 -1.04 24.20 -14.04
CA LEU A 100 -2.37 23.60 -13.97
C LEU A 100 -3.34 24.43 -14.83
N ARG A 101 -4.06 23.77 -15.73
CA ARG A 101 -5.12 24.38 -16.54
C ARG A 101 -6.50 23.96 -16.03
N GLU A 102 -7.48 24.83 -16.22
CA GLU A 102 -8.89 24.51 -15.96
C GLU A 102 -9.43 23.47 -16.95
N GLU A 103 -8.91 23.49 -18.17
CA GLU A 103 -9.24 22.51 -19.20
C GLU A 103 -8.80 21.10 -18.77
N PRO A 104 -9.53 20.05 -19.14
CA PRO A 104 -9.10 18.66 -18.94
C PRO A 104 -7.76 18.35 -19.63
N PRO A 105 -6.82 17.63 -18.98
CA PRO A 105 -5.65 17.10 -19.68
C PRO A 105 -6.06 16.11 -20.77
N LEU A 106 -5.19 15.92 -21.76
CA LEU A 106 -5.37 14.93 -22.82
C LEU A 106 -4.83 13.57 -22.41
N THR A 107 -3.65 13.58 -21.80
CA THR A 107 -2.93 12.38 -21.39
C THR A 107 -2.27 12.57 -20.03
N SER A 108 -1.92 11.46 -19.40
CA SER A 108 -1.18 11.44 -18.15
C SER A 108 -0.18 10.29 -18.11
N GLU A 109 0.95 10.52 -17.47
CA GLU A 109 2.03 9.55 -17.30
C GLU A 109 2.31 9.27 -15.83
N PHE A 110 2.48 7.99 -15.51
CA PHE A 110 2.74 7.48 -14.16
C PHE A 110 3.96 6.55 -14.20
N PRO A 111 5.16 7.06 -13.94
CA PRO A 111 6.37 6.25 -13.79
C PRO A 111 6.22 5.26 -12.63
N LEU A 112 6.11 3.97 -12.96
CA LEU A 112 5.82 2.90 -12.04
C LEU A 112 7.08 2.43 -11.31
N VAL A 113 7.06 2.57 -10.00
CA VAL A 113 8.09 2.07 -9.10
C VAL A 113 7.96 0.55 -8.95
N ASN A 114 9.09 -0.15 -8.99
CA ASN A 114 9.21 -1.61 -8.88
C ASN A 114 8.46 -2.44 -9.93
N CYS A 115 7.98 -1.81 -11.00
CA CYS A 115 7.43 -2.48 -12.16
C CYS A 115 8.51 -2.50 -13.26
N PHE A 116 9.05 -3.67 -13.59
CA PHE A 116 10.14 -3.83 -14.58
C PHE A 116 9.81 -4.81 -15.70
N GLU A 117 8.67 -5.47 -15.64
CA GLU A 117 8.24 -6.47 -16.61
C GLU A 117 6.72 -6.48 -16.73
N GLY A 118 6.24 -7.00 -17.87
CA GLY A 118 4.84 -6.96 -18.24
C GLY A 118 4.54 -5.84 -19.22
N SER A 119 3.37 -5.92 -19.82
CA SER A 119 2.83 -4.92 -20.73
C SER A 119 1.32 -4.90 -20.54
N ILE A 120 0.73 -3.72 -20.78
CA ILE A 120 -0.71 -3.53 -20.90
C ILE A 120 -0.91 -2.75 -22.18
N SER A 121 -1.90 -3.12 -22.98
CA SER A 121 -2.36 -2.34 -24.12
C SER A 121 -3.83 -2.63 -24.32
N MET A 122 -4.67 -1.77 -23.74
CA MET A 122 -6.11 -1.99 -23.72
C MET A 122 -6.90 -0.70 -23.86
N GLN A 123 -8.13 -0.86 -24.34
CA GLN A 123 -9.16 0.17 -24.30
C GLN A 123 -10.13 -0.18 -23.17
N HIS A 124 -10.40 0.77 -22.28
CA HIS A 124 -11.34 0.63 -21.17
C HIS A 124 -12.27 1.84 -21.12
N GLN A 125 -13.52 1.66 -21.54
CA GLN A 125 -14.45 2.77 -21.78
C GLN A 125 -13.82 3.77 -22.78
N ASP A 126 -13.62 5.02 -22.37
CA ASP A 126 -12.98 6.07 -23.18
C ASP A 126 -11.46 6.14 -23.00
N TRP A 127 -10.89 5.27 -22.15
CA TRP A 127 -9.46 5.27 -21.82
C TRP A 127 -8.67 4.34 -22.71
N GLU A 128 -7.59 4.86 -23.28
CA GLU A 128 -6.49 4.07 -23.80
C GLU A 128 -5.40 3.95 -22.73
N LEU A 129 -5.14 2.71 -22.28
CA LEU A 129 -4.16 2.41 -21.23
C LEU A 129 -3.01 1.60 -21.82
N THR A 130 -1.78 2.11 -21.65
CA THR A 130 -0.58 1.39 -22.09
C THR A 130 0.52 1.42 -21.04
N ILE A 131 1.26 0.32 -20.91
CA ILE A 131 2.52 0.31 -20.15
C ILE A 131 3.69 0.17 -21.11
N SER A 132 4.61 1.14 -21.07
CA SER A 132 5.80 1.17 -21.90
C SER A 132 7.08 1.11 -21.06
N ALA A 133 8.19 0.68 -21.67
CA ALA A 133 9.47 0.55 -20.96
C ALA A 133 10.30 1.82 -21.03
N ASP A 134 10.86 2.24 -19.90
CA ASP A 134 11.86 3.29 -19.84
C ASP A 134 13.18 2.81 -20.49
N PRO A 135 13.89 3.64 -21.28
CA PRO A 135 15.21 3.32 -21.84
C PRO A 135 16.24 2.79 -20.83
N SER A 136 16.11 3.19 -19.55
CA SER A 136 17.02 2.83 -18.47
C SER A 136 16.55 1.67 -17.57
N MET A 137 15.43 1.03 -17.90
CA MET A 137 14.74 0.04 -17.06
C MET A 137 15.65 -1.09 -16.54
N LYS A 138 16.54 -1.64 -17.38
CA LYS A 138 17.46 -2.72 -16.96
C LYS A 138 18.40 -2.28 -15.83
N HIS A 139 18.89 -1.05 -15.87
CA HIS A 139 19.76 -0.51 -14.83
C HIS A 139 18.98 -0.32 -13.52
N ALA A 140 17.78 0.28 -13.59
CA ALA A 140 16.89 0.44 -12.46
C ALA A 140 16.51 -0.91 -11.81
N GLN A 141 16.26 -1.94 -12.61
CA GLN A 141 15.98 -3.28 -12.13
C GLN A 141 17.17 -3.89 -11.37
N ILE A 142 18.40 -3.69 -11.86
CA ILE A 142 19.61 -4.14 -11.18
C ILE A 142 19.76 -3.41 -9.84
N LEU A 143 19.59 -2.09 -9.82
CA LEU A 143 19.65 -1.29 -8.60
C LEU A 143 18.61 -1.75 -7.57
N SER A 144 17.35 -1.91 -8.00
CA SER A 144 16.27 -2.37 -7.13
C SER A 144 16.55 -3.76 -6.53
N LYS A 145 17.05 -4.71 -7.34
CA LYS A 145 17.37 -6.06 -6.85
C LYS A 145 18.56 -6.09 -5.90
N GLN A 146 19.64 -5.36 -6.24
CA GLN A 146 20.90 -5.40 -5.49
C GLN A 146 20.83 -4.57 -4.21
N TRP A 147 20.35 -3.32 -4.33
CA TRP A 147 20.32 -2.36 -3.24
C TRP A 147 19.00 -2.34 -2.48
N ARG A 148 17.99 -3.09 -2.96
CA ARG A 148 16.65 -3.12 -2.38
C ARG A 148 16.00 -1.74 -2.35
N LEU A 149 16.31 -0.93 -3.36
CA LEU A 149 15.78 0.41 -3.56
C LEU A 149 14.51 0.38 -4.41
N PRO A 150 13.45 1.12 -4.04
CA PRO A 150 12.38 1.39 -4.97
C PRO A 150 12.93 2.20 -6.15
N CYS A 151 12.70 1.72 -7.38
CA CYS A 151 13.17 2.39 -8.60
C CYS A 151 12.05 2.40 -9.65
N GLU A 152 11.93 3.49 -10.40
CA GLU A 152 11.08 3.58 -11.59
C GLU A 152 11.57 2.58 -12.65
N GLY A 153 10.66 1.89 -13.31
CA GLY A 153 11.00 0.91 -14.35
C GLY A 153 10.18 1.07 -15.63
N LEU A 154 8.87 0.83 -15.55
CA LEU A 154 7.93 1.04 -16.65
C LEU A 154 7.09 2.29 -16.39
N THR A 155 6.46 2.84 -17.43
CA THR A 155 5.54 3.98 -17.30
C THR A 155 4.15 3.55 -17.74
N LEU A 156 3.15 3.84 -16.91
CA LEU A 156 1.73 3.75 -17.29
C LEU A 156 1.33 5.06 -17.97
N HIS A 157 0.85 4.96 -19.20
CA HIS A 157 0.25 6.07 -19.93
C HIS A 157 -1.27 5.87 -19.96
N CYS A 158 -2.00 6.90 -19.54
CA CYS A 158 -3.45 6.96 -19.65
C CYS A 158 -3.83 8.09 -20.60
N ASN A 159 -4.50 7.75 -21.69
CA ASN A 159 -4.97 8.71 -22.69
C ASN A 159 -6.50 8.73 -22.67
N CYS A 160 -7.07 9.89 -22.34
CA CYS A 160 -8.51 10.11 -22.37
C CYS A 160 -8.79 11.61 -22.34
N SER A 161 -9.36 12.14 -23.41
CA SER A 161 -9.77 13.54 -23.46
C SER A 161 -11.01 13.80 -22.59
N GLY A 162 -11.08 14.99 -21.98
CA GLY A 162 -12.30 15.46 -21.31
C GLY A 162 -12.49 14.99 -19.86
N LYS A 163 -11.52 14.25 -19.30
CA LYS A 163 -11.53 13.78 -17.90
C LYS A 163 -10.73 14.73 -17.01
N LYS A 164 -11.17 14.94 -15.78
CA LYS A 164 -10.48 15.83 -14.83
C LYS A 164 -9.19 15.18 -14.33
N PRO A 165 -8.20 15.95 -13.85
CA PRO A 165 -6.99 15.39 -13.24
C PRO A 165 -7.24 14.28 -12.21
N ALA A 166 -8.26 14.43 -11.36
CA ALA A 166 -8.64 13.43 -10.36
C ALA A 166 -9.06 12.07 -10.98
N ASP A 167 -9.67 12.08 -12.17
CA ASP A 167 -10.08 10.86 -12.87
C ASP A 167 -8.85 10.10 -13.40
N HIS A 168 -7.83 10.83 -13.91
CA HIS A 168 -6.54 10.24 -14.31
C HIS A 168 -5.82 9.59 -13.13
N LEU A 169 -5.84 10.23 -11.95
CA LEU A 169 -5.31 9.65 -10.72
C LEU A 169 -6.09 8.42 -10.27
N GLY A 170 -7.42 8.46 -10.38
CA GLY A 170 -8.32 7.35 -10.00
C GLY A 170 -8.07 6.09 -10.83
N ILE A 171 -8.04 6.22 -12.16
CA ILE A 171 -7.77 5.08 -13.05
C ILE A 171 -6.36 4.52 -12.83
N ALA A 172 -5.35 5.39 -12.70
CA ALA A 172 -3.98 4.97 -12.44
C ALA A 172 -3.85 4.25 -11.10
N SER A 173 -4.52 4.73 -10.05
CA SER A 173 -4.53 4.07 -8.74
C SER A 173 -5.10 2.65 -8.79
N SER A 174 -6.17 2.45 -9.56
CA SER A 174 -6.77 1.13 -9.78
C SER A 174 -5.81 0.21 -10.53
N VAL A 175 -5.22 0.68 -11.64
CA VAL A 175 -4.24 -0.09 -12.42
C VAL A 175 -2.99 -0.43 -11.60
N MET A 176 -2.46 0.51 -10.82
CA MET A 176 -1.31 0.28 -9.93
C MET A 176 -1.62 -0.74 -8.82
N THR A 177 -2.83 -0.68 -8.24
CA THR A 177 -3.26 -1.65 -7.23
C THR A 177 -3.36 -3.05 -7.81
N LEU A 178 -3.97 -3.19 -8.99
CA LEU A 178 -4.08 -4.46 -9.68
C LEU A 178 -2.70 -4.99 -10.12
N THR A 179 -1.84 -4.12 -10.66
CA THR A 179 -0.47 -4.47 -11.03
C THR A 179 0.33 -4.92 -9.80
N SER A 180 0.16 -4.25 -8.66
CA SER A 180 0.77 -4.64 -7.38
C SER A 180 0.34 -6.04 -6.94
N LEU A 181 -0.95 -6.38 -7.09
CA LEU A 181 -1.48 -7.70 -6.78
C LEU A 181 -0.92 -8.77 -7.72
N ALA A 182 -0.90 -8.50 -9.03
CA ALA A 182 -0.41 -9.41 -10.05
C ALA A 182 1.09 -9.70 -9.91
N LEU A 183 1.89 -8.65 -9.73
CA LEU A 183 3.34 -8.77 -9.59
C LEU A 183 3.76 -9.19 -8.17
N GLY A 184 2.83 -9.12 -7.21
CA GLY A 184 3.08 -9.46 -5.81
C GLY A 184 4.22 -8.65 -5.22
N THR A 185 4.29 -7.38 -5.58
CA THR A 185 5.22 -6.36 -5.07
C THR A 185 4.50 -5.03 -5.05
N GLY A 186 4.91 -4.13 -4.16
CA GLY A 186 4.38 -2.78 -4.13
C GLY A 186 4.70 -2.02 -5.42
N VAL A 187 3.67 -1.61 -6.17
CA VAL A 187 3.78 -0.75 -7.36
C VAL A 187 3.07 0.56 -7.06
N SER A 188 3.81 1.66 -7.17
CA SER A 188 3.33 3.02 -6.94
C SER A 188 3.90 3.98 -7.98
N SER A 189 3.52 5.26 -7.91
CA SER A 189 4.07 6.32 -8.76
C SER A 189 4.40 7.51 -7.90
N HIS A 190 5.69 7.74 -7.64
CA HIS A 190 6.16 8.84 -6.79
C HIS A 190 6.11 10.21 -7.50
N ARG A 191 5.74 10.19 -8.77
CA ARG A 191 5.44 11.37 -9.57
C ARG A 191 4.39 11.04 -10.61
N HIS A 192 3.70 12.04 -11.12
CA HIS A 192 2.86 11.91 -12.29
C HIS A 192 2.95 13.18 -13.13
N ILE A 193 2.69 13.04 -14.43
CA ILE A 193 2.73 14.14 -15.39
C ILE A 193 1.38 14.22 -16.07
N LEU A 194 0.77 15.40 -16.11
CA LEU A 194 -0.44 15.69 -16.86
C LEU A 194 -0.08 16.55 -18.06
N HIS A 195 -0.59 16.19 -19.24
CA HIS A 195 -0.28 16.88 -20.48
C HIS A 195 -1.51 17.56 -21.09
N TRP A 196 -1.34 18.82 -21.44
CA TRP A 196 -2.22 19.63 -22.27
C TRP A 196 -1.56 19.89 -23.63
N PRO A 197 -2.32 20.38 -24.64
CA PRO A 197 -1.73 20.72 -25.94
C PRO A 197 -0.53 21.67 -25.88
N SER A 198 -0.50 22.58 -24.90
CA SER A 198 0.49 23.66 -24.80
C SER A 198 1.21 23.74 -23.45
N SER A 199 0.94 22.84 -22.51
CA SER A 199 1.52 22.87 -21.17
C SER A 199 1.55 21.49 -20.52
N GLU A 200 2.36 21.35 -19.48
CA GLU A 200 2.41 20.17 -18.63
C GLU A 200 2.38 20.60 -17.16
N LEU A 201 1.93 19.67 -16.31
CA LEU A 201 2.05 19.74 -14.87
C LEU A 201 2.67 18.44 -14.38
N GLU A 202 3.86 18.51 -13.81
CA GLU A 202 4.48 17.39 -13.13
C GLU A 202 4.34 17.58 -11.62
N THR A 203 3.83 16.56 -10.94
CA THR A 203 3.62 16.56 -9.50
C THR A 203 4.38 15.41 -8.88
N TRP A 204 5.23 15.72 -7.91
CA TRP A 204 5.98 14.75 -7.13
C TRP A 204 5.34 14.56 -5.76
N ARG A 205 5.17 13.31 -5.37
CA ARG A 205 4.59 12.89 -4.10
C ARG A 205 5.21 11.59 -3.63
N PHE A 206 5.68 11.55 -2.39
CA PHE A 206 6.08 10.29 -1.81
C PHE A 206 4.85 9.39 -1.58
N MET A 207 4.88 8.17 -2.13
CA MET A 207 3.82 7.18 -1.94
C MET A 207 4.36 5.99 -1.15
N SER A 208 3.68 5.64 -0.06
CA SER A 208 3.92 4.36 0.63
C SER A 208 3.34 3.19 -0.16
N GLY A 209 3.77 1.96 0.17
CA GLY A 209 3.25 0.77 -0.48
C GLY A 209 4.07 0.27 -1.67
N ASP A 210 5.30 0.76 -1.85
CA ASP A 210 6.27 0.32 -2.86
C ASP A 210 7.29 -0.69 -2.30
N GLU A 211 6.93 -1.43 -1.27
CA GLU A 211 7.84 -2.40 -0.68
C GLU A 211 8.00 -3.64 -1.56
N LEU A 212 9.23 -4.15 -1.63
CA LEU A 212 9.54 -5.36 -2.38
C LEU A 212 8.83 -6.57 -1.79
N GLY A 213 7.88 -7.11 -2.54
CA GLY A 213 7.00 -8.16 -2.05
C GLY A 213 7.45 -9.60 -2.36
N PRO A 214 6.56 -10.58 -2.12
CA PRO A 214 6.84 -12.00 -2.32
C PRO A 214 7.11 -12.42 -3.78
N GLY A 215 6.86 -11.50 -4.71
CA GLY A 215 6.92 -11.72 -6.14
C GLY A 215 5.62 -12.25 -6.74
N LEU A 216 5.69 -12.46 -8.06
CA LEU A 216 4.57 -12.66 -8.97
C LEU A 216 3.49 -13.61 -8.45
N ALA A 217 2.24 -13.15 -8.50
CA ALA A 217 1.04 -13.97 -8.39
C ALA A 217 0.53 -14.43 -9.77
N ILE A 218 0.82 -13.65 -10.81
CA ILE A 218 0.45 -13.91 -12.21
C ILE A 218 1.73 -13.84 -13.07
N PRO A 219 1.92 -14.72 -14.08
CA PRO A 219 3.01 -14.58 -15.04
C PRO A 219 3.00 -13.21 -15.73
N SER A 220 4.15 -12.57 -15.92
CA SER A 220 4.22 -11.20 -16.45
C SER A 220 3.60 -11.03 -17.85
N HIS A 221 3.65 -12.07 -18.70
CA HIS A 221 3.00 -12.08 -20.02
C HIS A 221 1.46 -12.14 -19.97
N MET A 222 0.87 -12.44 -18.80
CA MET A 222 -0.58 -12.47 -18.59
C MET A 222 -1.10 -11.20 -17.92
N LEU A 223 -0.24 -10.20 -17.67
CA LEU A 223 -0.61 -8.97 -16.97
C LEU A 223 -1.75 -8.24 -17.70
N ASP A 224 -1.63 -8.02 -19.00
CA ASP A 224 -2.65 -7.36 -19.82
C ASP A 224 -4.04 -8.03 -19.70
N ASN A 225 -4.08 -9.36 -19.82
CA ASN A 225 -5.31 -10.14 -19.68
C ASN A 225 -5.91 -10.03 -18.27
N PHE A 226 -5.07 -10.09 -17.24
CA PHE A 226 -5.52 -9.89 -15.87
C PHE A 226 -6.12 -8.50 -15.65
N ILE A 227 -5.42 -7.44 -16.05
CA ILE A 227 -5.90 -6.06 -15.86
C ILE A 227 -7.19 -5.84 -16.63
N SER A 228 -7.28 -6.32 -17.88
CA SER A 228 -8.49 -6.23 -18.70
C SER A 228 -9.70 -6.91 -18.07
N THR A 229 -9.49 -8.00 -17.33
CA THR A 229 -10.56 -8.71 -16.62
C THR A 229 -10.90 -8.03 -15.29
N ALA A 230 -9.87 -7.63 -14.53
CA ALA A 230 -10.01 -7.21 -13.14
C ALA A 230 -10.41 -5.74 -12.99
N LEU A 231 -10.05 -4.88 -13.92
CA LEU A 231 -10.31 -3.43 -13.83
C LEU A 231 -11.81 -3.11 -13.81
N PRO A 232 -12.65 -3.64 -14.72
CA PRO A 232 -14.11 -3.44 -14.63
C PRO A 232 -14.69 -3.94 -13.30
N SER A 233 -14.22 -5.09 -12.81
CA SER A 233 -14.65 -5.63 -11.53
C SER A 233 -14.25 -4.73 -10.37
N MET A 234 -13.02 -4.21 -10.34
CA MET A 234 -12.55 -3.28 -9.32
C MET A 234 -13.40 -2.01 -9.28
N GLU A 235 -13.68 -1.40 -10.44
CA GLU A 235 -14.46 -0.16 -10.52
C GLU A 235 -15.92 -0.34 -10.14
N SER A 236 -16.46 -1.55 -10.28
CA SER A 236 -17.83 -1.87 -9.87
C SER A 236 -18.00 -1.96 -8.34
N LEU A 237 -16.91 -2.05 -7.59
CA LEU A 237 -16.94 -2.13 -6.13
C LEU A 237 -17.17 -0.76 -5.50
N LEU A 238 -17.71 -0.75 -4.27
CA LEU A 238 -17.82 0.46 -3.48
C LEU A 238 -16.43 1.04 -3.16
N PRO A 239 -16.29 2.38 -3.01
CA PRO A 239 -14.99 3.00 -2.69
C PRO A 239 -14.31 2.39 -1.45
N GLU A 240 -15.09 2.04 -0.43
CA GLU A 240 -14.59 1.38 0.79
C GLU A 240 -14.00 -0.01 0.47
N GLN A 241 -14.66 -0.79 -0.38
CA GLN A 241 -14.17 -2.11 -0.81
C GLN A 241 -12.90 -2.01 -1.65
N GLN A 242 -12.83 -1.02 -2.55
CA GLN A 242 -11.61 -0.75 -3.32
C GLN A 242 -10.43 -0.39 -2.39
N ALA A 243 -10.68 0.45 -1.39
CA ALA A 243 -9.69 0.80 -0.38
C ALA A 243 -9.22 -0.42 0.43
N LEU A 244 -10.13 -1.33 0.79
CA LEU A 244 -9.79 -2.57 1.48
C LEU A 244 -8.98 -3.53 0.59
N ILE A 245 -9.29 -3.66 -0.70
CA ILE A 245 -8.48 -4.47 -1.63
C ILE A 245 -7.07 -3.89 -1.77
N ARG A 246 -6.95 -2.56 -1.89
CA ARG A 246 -5.65 -1.88 -1.90
C ARG A 246 -4.88 -2.18 -0.62
N LEU A 247 -5.51 -2.04 0.55
CA LEU A 247 -4.89 -2.33 1.85
C LEU A 247 -4.45 -3.80 1.97
N ALA A 248 -5.29 -4.74 1.54
CA ALA A 248 -4.94 -6.17 1.54
C ALA A 248 -3.75 -6.46 0.62
N THR A 249 -3.72 -5.83 -0.56
CA THR A 249 -2.61 -5.96 -1.50
C THR A 249 -1.31 -5.42 -0.88
N THR A 250 -1.36 -4.27 -0.21
CA THR A 250 -0.23 -3.74 0.55
C THR A 250 0.23 -4.71 1.64
N TYR A 251 -0.67 -5.29 2.43
CA TYR A 251 -0.31 -6.27 3.48
C TYR A 251 0.26 -7.57 2.90
N ILE A 252 -0.24 -8.02 1.76
CA ILE A 252 0.34 -9.14 1.01
C ILE A 252 1.76 -8.82 0.54
N ASN A 253 2.01 -7.61 0.07
CA ASN A 253 3.33 -7.20 -0.41
C ASN A 253 4.32 -7.01 0.76
N LEU A 254 3.89 -6.40 1.86
CA LEU A 254 4.64 -6.29 3.11
C LEU A 254 4.86 -7.65 3.80
N SER A 255 4.12 -8.69 3.44
CA SER A 255 4.31 -10.01 4.07
C SER A 255 5.60 -10.72 3.66
N GLU A 256 6.50 -10.10 2.88
CA GLU A 256 7.84 -10.62 2.61
C GLU A 256 8.87 -10.15 3.64
N ARG A 257 8.70 -8.93 4.19
CA ARG A 257 9.58 -8.28 5.19
C ARG A 257 8.72 -7.28 6.00
N PRO A 258 8.83 -7.16 7.34
CA PRO A 258 10.01 -7.40 8.16
C PRO A 258 9.93 -8.70 8.99
N TYR A 259 9.83 -8.63 10.32
CA TYR A 259 9.79 -9.80 11.21
C TYR A 259 8.55 -10.69 10.97
N LEU A 260 8.69 -12.00 11.22
CA LEU A 260 7.67 -13.03 10.91
C LEU A 260 6.34 -12.80 11.64
N ASP A 261 6.40 -12.34 12.88
CA ASP A 261 5.25 -11.92 13.69
C ASP A 261 4.44 -10.82 13.02
N THR A 262 5.07 -9.71 12.63
CA THR A 262 4.40 -8.58 11.95
C THR A 262 3.77 -9.05 10.63
N ARG A 263 4.45 -9.94 9.91
CA ARG A 263 3.96 -10.48 8.63
C ARG A 263 2.71 -11.36 8.82
N LEU A 264 2.71 -12.24 9.82
CA LEU A 264 1.56 -13.07 10.16
C LEU A 264 0.38 -12.21 10.66
N LEU A 265 0.66 -11.19 11.47
CA LEU A 265 -0.34 -10.21 11.91
C LEU A 265 -0.99 -9.50 10.72
N ALA A 266 -0.18 -8.94 9.81
CA ALA A 266 -0.68 -8.22 8.63
C ALA A 266 -1.54 -9.12 7.73
N ILE A 267 -1.12 -10.37 7.47
CA ILE A 267 -1.92 -11.30 6.67
C ILE A 267 -3.22 -11.66 7.36
N MET A 268 -3.23 -11.87 8.68
CA MET A 268 -4.47 -12.12 9.41
C MET A 268 -5.40 -10.90 9.36
N GLN A 269 -4.88 -9.69 9.59
CA GLN A 269 -5.68 -8.46 9.51
C GLN A 269 -6.35 -8.30 8.14
N ALA A 270 -5.65 -8.65 7.05
CA ALA A 270 -6.22 -8.64 5.71
C ALA A 270 -7.42 -9.59 5.56
N TRP A 271 -7.33 -10.80 6.12
CA TRP A 271 -8.49 -11.70 6.20
C TRP A 271 -9.63 -11.12 7.04
N GLU A 272 -9.32 -10.51 8.19
CA GLU A 272 -10.32 -9.91 9.09
C GLU A 272 -11.11 -8.80 8.38
N PHE A 273 -10.45 -7.79 7.83
CA PHE A 273 -11.17 -6.64 7.26
C PHE A 273 -11.88 -6.96 5.95
N LEU A 274 -11.37 -7.90 5.14
CA LEU A 274 -12.07 -8.33 3.93
C LEU A 274 -13.30 -9.17 4.29
N SER A 275 -13.19 -10.13 5.20
CA SER A 275 -14.35 -10.92 5.61
C SER A 275 -15.45 -10.06 6.23
N MET A 276 -15.10 -9.07 7.05
CA MET A 276 -16.06 -8.12 7.63
C MET A 276 -16.79 -7.24 6.59
N ALA A 277 -16.19 -7.01 5.42
CA ALA A 277 -16.77 -6.16 4.38
C ALA A 277 -17.66 -6.92 3.37
N TRP A 278 -17.57 -8.25 3.32
CA TRP A 278 -18.38 -9.08 2.40
C TRP A 278 -19.34 -10.03 3.11
N VAL A 279 -19.10 -10.37 4.38
CA VAL A 279 -19.88 -11.37 5.11
C VAL A 279 -20.59 -10.74 6.30
N GLU A 280 -21.91 -10.89 6.34
CA GLU A 280 -22.71 -10.47 7.48
C GLU A 280 -22.25 -11.19 8.75
N LYS A 281 -22.21 -10.47 9.88
CA LYS A 281 -21.72 -11.05 11.14
C LYS A 281 -22.63 -12.20 11.58
N PRO A 282 -22.13 -13.45 11.64
CA PRO A 282 -22.95 -14.59 11.99
C PRO A 282 -23.35 -14.53 13.46
N THR A 283 -24.56 -15.00 13.73
CA THR A 283 -25.09 -15.10 15.09
C THR A 283 -24.29 -16.15 15.85
N LEU A 284 -23.87 -15.80 17.08
CA LEU A 284 -23.18 -16.75 17.94
C LEU A 284 -24.05 -17.99 18.22
N PRO A 285 -23.47 -19.19 18.31
CA PRO A 285 -24.12 -20.38 18.83
C PRO A 285 -24.84 -20.15 20.16
N ALA A 286 -25.94 -20.88 20.40
CA ALA A 286 -26.82 -20.66 21.56
C ALA A 286 -26.11 -20.78 22.93
N ASP A 287 -25.16 -21.71 23.03
CA ASP A 287 -24.30 -21.90 24.19
C ASP A 287 -23.35 -20.71 24.40
N LEU A 288 -22.73 -20.19 23.34
CA LEU A 288 -21.90 -18.99 23.39
C LEU A 288 -22.72 -17.72 23.69
N LEU A 289 -23.95 -17.61 23.18
CA LEU A 289 -24.88 -16.53 23.54
C LEU A 289 -25.28 -16.59 25.01
N CYS A 290 -25.54 -17.79 25.54
CA CYS A 290 -25.83 -18.01 26.95
C CYS A 290 -24.63 -17.60 27.82
N LEU A 291 -23.42 -18.04 27.44
CA LEU A 291 -22.18 -17.66 28.12
C LEU A 291 -21.97 -16.14 28.08
N ARG A 292 -22.12 -15.51 26.91
CA ARG A 292 -22.03 -14.05 26.74
C ARG A 292 -23.00 -13.31 27.66
N SER A 293 -24.23 -13.78 27.75
CA SER A 293 -25.27 -13.19 28.60
C SER A 293 -24.94 -13.33 30.09
N ARG A 294 -24.39 -14.48 30.52
CA ARG A 294 -23.92 -14.69 31.90
C ARG A 294 -22.73 -13.82 32.24
N ILE A 295 -21.73 -13.72 31.35
CA ILE A 295 -20.57 -12.82 31.53
C ILE A 295 -21.03 -11.37 31.64
N LYS A 296 -21.91 -10.89 30.74
CA LYS A 296 -22.45 -9.53 30.79
C LYS A 296 -23.20 -9.23 32.10
N ARG A 297 -23.93 -10.21 32.64
CA ARG A 297 -24.62 -10.08 33.94
C ARG A 297 -23.61 -9.98 35.08
N LEU A 298 -22.66 -10.92 35.14
CA LEU A 298 -21.64 -10.94 36.19
C LEU A 298 -20.78 -9.67 36.18
N LEU A 299 -20.42 -9.15 35.00
CA LEU A 299 -19.70 -7.89 34.86
C LEU A 299 -20.53 -6.68 35.33
N ARG A 300 -21.85 -6.70 35.08
CA ARG A 300 -22.75 -5.65 35.55
C ARG A 300 -22.82 -5.64 37.07
N ASP A 301 -23.00 -6.80 37.68
CA ASP A 301 -23.10 -6.96 39.14
C ASP A 301 -21.75 -6.57 39.79
N TRP A 302 -20.63 -7.07 39.27
CA TRP A 302 -19.29 -6.69 39.76
C TRP A 302 -19.01 -5.19 39.67
N ARG A 303 -19.42 -4.51 38.58
CA ARG A 303 -19.26 -3.06 38.42
C ARG A 303 -20.09 -2.23 39.40
N GLN A 304 -21.19 -2.77 39.94
CA GLN A 304 -21.93 -2.08 41.00
C GLN A 304 -21.07 -1.94 42.25
N ASP A 305 -20.33 -2.99 42.60
CA ASP A 305 -19.46 -3.03 43.78
C ASP A 305 -18.07 -2.44 43.52
N HIS A 306 -17.63 -2.35 42.26
CA HIS A 306 -16.26 -1.97 41.87
C HIS A 306 -16.23 -0.94 40.72
N SER A 307 -17.11 0.08 40.78
CA SER A 307 -17.28 1.07 39.69
C SER A 307 -15.99 1.81 39.31
N SER A 308 -15.07 2.02 40.26
CA SER A 308 -13.76 2.64 40.02
C SER A 308 -12.75 1.75 39.27
N SER A 309 -13.01 0.44 39.17
CA SER A 309 -12.06 -0.54 38.61
C SER A 309 -12.19 -0.75 37.10
N ASP A 310 -13.31 -0.33 36.50
CA ASP A 310 -13.56 -0.40 35.05
C ASP A 310 -14.44 0.78 34.58
N PRO A 311 -14.01 2.04 34.82
CA PRO A 311 -14.84 3.23 34.62
C PRO A 311 -15.30 3.39 33.16
N ASP A 312 -14.43 3.06 32.21
CA ASP A 312 -14.69 3.16 30.76
C ASP A 312 -15.20 1.85 30.15
N GLY A 313 -15.38 0.83 30.99
CA GLY A 313 -15.86 -0.48 30.57
C GLY A 313 -14.89 -1.30 29.72
N PHE A 314 -13.60 -0.93 29.73
CA PHE A 314 -12.51 -1.58 29.01
C PHE A 314 -12.38 -3.08 29.32
N TRP A 315 -12.39 -3.47 30.59
CA TRP A 315 -12.23 -4.88 30.98
C TRP A 315 -13.45 -5.71 30.55
N GLY A 316 -14.64 -5.16 30.78
CA GLY A 316 -15.87 -5.84 30.38
C GLY A 316 -16.01 -5.99 28.86
N SER A 317 -15.58 -5.00 28.07
CA SER A 317 -15.60 -5.12 26.61
C SER A 317 -14.62 -6.18 26.11
N ARG A 318 -13.41 -6.24 26.66
CA ARG A 318 -12.41 -7.29 26.34
C ARG A 318 -12.89 -8.71 26.65
N LEU A 319 -13.52 -8.92 27.79
CA LEU A 319 -14.02 -10.25 28.18
C LEU A 319 -15.16 -10.72 27.26
N VAL A 320 -16.03 -9.79 26.84
CA VAL A 320 -17.13 -10.10 25.93
C VAL A 320 -16.62 -10.29 24.49
N SER A 321 -15.64 -9.50 24.05
CA SER A 321 -15.12 -9.59 22.68
C SER A 321 -14.33 -10.88 22.41
N ALA A 322 -13.80 -11.52 23.45
CA ALA A 322 -13.14 -12.83 23.33
C ALA A 322 -14.05 -13.91 22.71
N LEU A 323 -15.38 -13.80 22.90
CA LEU A 323 -16.36 -14.72 22.30
C LEU A 323 -16.65 -14.40 20.83
N GLU A 324 -16.34 -13.18 20.37
CA GLU A 324 -16.61 -12.75 18.99
C GLU A 324 -15.63 -13.35 17.99
N TRP A 325 -14.53 -13.96 18.45
CA TRP A 325 -13.64 -14.73 17.58
C TRP A 325 -14.40 -15.84 16.83
N HIS A 326 -15.34 -16.52 17.49
CA HIS A 326 -16.08 -17.60 16.83
C HIS A 326 -16.82 -17.08 15.60
N SER A 327 -17.46 -15.91 15.72
CA SER A 327 -18.10 -15.25 14.59
C SER A 327 -17.08 -14.82 13.53
N LEU A 328 -15.94 -14.25 13.92
CA LEU A 328 -14.90 -13.82 12.98
C LEU A 328 -14.31 -14.99 12.19
N GLN A 329 -14.04 -16.12 12.84
CA GLN A 329 -13.57 -17.32 12.16
C GLN A 329 -14.58 -17.81 11.12
N GLN A 330 -15.86 -17.86 11.47
CA GLN A 330 -16.94 -18.20 10.54
C GLN A 330 -17.02 -17.21 9.37
N GLN A 331 -16.87 -15.90 9.63
CA GLN A 331 -16.84 -14.91 8.56
C GLN A 331 -15.67 -15.13 7.59
N VAL A 332 -14.49 -15.47 8.09
CA VAL A 332 -13.31 -15.75 7.25
C VAL A 332 -13.51 -17.02 6.42
N GLU A 333 -14.04 -18.08 7.03
CA GLU A 333 -14.35 -19.34 6.34
C GLU A 333 -15.44 -19.13 5.27
N GLU A 334 -16.51 -18.41 5.61
CA GLU A 334 -17.59 -18.08 4.69
C GLU A 334 -17.09 -17.21 3.54
N PHE A 335 -16.30 -16.17 3.83
CA PHE A 335 -15.71 -15.30 2.82
C PHE A 335 -14.83 -16.10 1.83
N ALA A 336 -13.98 -16.99 2.32
CA ALA A 336 -13.19 -17.86 1.45
C ALA A 336 -14.08 -18.78 0.59
N SER A 337 -15.15 -19.33 1.17
CA SER A 337 -16.08 -20.23 0.49
C SER A 337 -16.87 -19.54 -0.64
N MET A 338 -17.23 -18.26 -0.50
CA MET A 338 -17.87 -17.45 -1.55
C MET A 338 -17.04 -17.44 -2.85
N TRP A 339 -15.72 -17.61 -2.73
CA TRP A 339 -14.76 -17.60 -3.82
C TRP A 339 -14.20 -18.98 -4.15
N ASN A 340 -14.88 -20.05 -3.72
CA ASN A 340 -14.51 -21.46 -3.92
C ASN A 340 -13.11 -21.81 -3.38
N ILE A 341 -12.71 -21.19 -2.26
CA ILE A 341 -11.41 -21.44 -1.62
C ILE A 341 -11.61 -22.27 -0.36
N ASP A 342 -11.02 -23.47 -0.39
CA ASP A 342 -10.94 -24.36 0.76
C ASP A 342 -9.62 -24.11 1.52
N LEU A 343 -9.73 -23.33 2.60
CA LEU A 343 -8.61 -22.95 3.44
C LEU A 343 -7.87 -24.16 4.02
N GLN A 344 -8.59 -25.22 4.38
CA GLN A 344 -8.00 -26.44 4.95
C GLN A 344 -7.17 -27.16 3.89
N ARG A 345 -7.69 -27.31 2.66
CA ARG A 345 -6.94 -27.90 1.55
C ARG A 345 -5.70 -27.11 1.16
N LEU A 346 -5.75 -25.79 1.26
CA LEU A 346 -4.59 -24.92 1.02
C LEU A 346 -3.65 -24.84 2.23
N GLY A 347 -3.91 -25.60 3.30
CA GLY A 347 -3.04 -25.68 4.47
C GLY A 347 -3.02 -24.41 5.31
N VAL A 348 -4.14 -23.68 5.38
CA VAL A 348 -4.32 -22.50 6.23
C VAL A 348 -4.96 -22.92 7.56
N ASP A 349 -4.19 -22.84 8.64
CA ASP A 349 -4.70 -23.04 10.00
C ASP A 349 -5.10 -21.69 10.62
N LEU A 350 -6.40 -21.37 10.55
CA LEU A 350 -6.97 -20.14 11.14
C LEU A 350 -6.81 -20.11 12.67
N THR A 351 -6.79 -21.26 13.33
CA THR A 351 -6.61 -21.32 14.79
C THR A 351 -5.19 -20.91 15.17
N LEU A 352 -4.20 -21.38 14.41
CA LEU A 352 -2.81 -21.00 14.61
C LEU A 352 -2.55 -19.54 14.23
N LEU A 353 -3.13 -19.06 13.11
CA LEU A 353 -3.04 -17.64 12.72
C LEU A 353 -3.60 -16.72 13.80
N ARG A 354 -4.75 -17.07 14.38
CA ARG A 354 -5.33 -16.35 15.51
C ARG A 354 -4.38 -16.31 16.70
N ARG A 355 -3.86 -17.46 17.13
CA ARG A 355 -2.95 -17.52 18.28
C ARG A 355 -1.73 -16.63 18.07
N VAL A 356 -1.17 -16.62 16.86
CA VAL A 356 -0.08 -15.72 16.51
C VAL A 356 -0.53 -14.27 16.57
N ARG A 357 -1.63 -13.92 15.91
CA ARG A 357 -2.19 -12.56 15.88
C ARG A 357 -2.44 -12.03 17.30
N ASP A 358 -3.09 -12.80 18.15
CA ASP A 358 -3.40 -12.41 19.54
C ASP A 358 -2.13 -12.27 20.38
N SER A 359 -1.16 -13.18 20.24
CA SER A 359 0.13 -13.09 20.92
C SER A 359 0.90 -11.84 20.50
N VAL A 360 1.04 -11.60 19.20
CA VAL A 360 1.79 -10.46 18.65
C VAL A 360 1.12 -9.14 18.99
N ALA A 361 -0.20 -9.04 18.85
CA ALA A 361 -0.95 -7.84 19.19
C ALA A 361 -0.89 -7.46 20.68
N HIS A 362 -0.68 -8.43 21.57
CA HIS A 362 -0.66 -8.18 23.02
C HIS A 362 0.73 -8.15 23.64
N THR A 363 1.69 -8.87 23.07
CA THR A 363 3.04 -9.02 23.65
C THR A 363 4.16 -8.52 22.74
N GLY A 364 3.85 -8.26 21.46
CA GLY A 364 4.85 -7.99 20.43
C GLY A 364 5.72 -9.21 20.09
N ARG A 365 5.29 -10.43 20.45
CA ARG A 365 6.06 -11.66 20.26
C ARG A 365 5.21 -12.81 19.73
N LEU A 366 5.85 -13.72 18.99
CA LEU A 366 5.25 -15.00 18.62
C LEU A 366 4.98 -15.85 19.87
N PRO A 367 3.92 -16.68 19.86
CA PRO A 367 3.62 -17.53 21.00
C PRO A 367 4.76 -18.53 21.25
N GLU A 368 5.19 -18.64 22.50
CA GLU A 368 6.13 -19.67 22.95
C GLU A 368 5.38 -21.01 22.94
N ALA A 369 5.69 -21.88 21.98
CA ALA A 369 5.09 -23.20 21.88
C ALA A 369 6.18 -24.25 21.67
N PRO A 370 6.24 -25.32 22.47
CA PRO A 370 7.27 -26.35 22.37
C PRO A 370 7.16 -27.26 21.13
N SER A 371 6.17 -27.09 20.25
CA SER A 371 5.86 -28.03 19.16
C SER A 371 5.59 -27.43 17.78
N VAL A 372 5.68 -26.11 17.61
CA VAL A 372 5.50 -25.47 16.30
C VAL A 372 6.85 -24.91 15.85
N ASP A 373 7.59 -25.72 15.11
CA ASP A 373 8.87 -25.33 14.53
C ASP A 373 8.72 -24.06 13.65
N ALA A 374 9.80 -23.30 13.52
CA ALA A 374 9.84 -22.09 12.70
C ALA A 374 9.35 -22.36 11.26
N GLU A 375 9.69 -23.53 10.71
CA GLU A 375 9.24 -23.99 9.39
C GLU A 375 7.71 -24.06 9.27
N SER A 376 7.01 -24.53 10.31
CA SER A 376 5.55 -24.56 10.35
C SER A 376 4.93 -23.17 10.28
N ARG A 377 5.55 -22.17 10.92
CA ARG A 377 5.06 -20.77 10.91
C ARG A 377 5.31 -20.07 9.58
N PHE A 378 6.45 -20.35 8.95
CA PHE A 378 6.71 -19.87 7.59
C PHE A 378 5.76 -20.50 6.57
N ASN A 379 5.49 -21.79 6.69
CA ASN A 379 4.50 -22.47 5.84
C ASN A 379 3.10 -21.90 6.06
N LEU A 380 2.71 -21.62 7.31
CA LEU A 380 1.45 -20.97 7.61
C LEU A 380 1.33 -19.61 6.92
N LEU A 381 2.35 -18.74 7.03
CA LEU A 381 2.36 -17.44 6.37
C LEU A 381 2.21 -17.60 4.85
N ARG A 382 3.00 -18.50 4.25
CA ARG A 382 3.01 -18.74 2.81
C ARG A 382 1.63 -19.17 2.31
N ASN A 383 1.01 -20.12 3.01
CA ASN A 383 -0.29 -20.69 2.65
C ASN A 383 -1.42 -19.67 2.84
N ALA A 384 -1.43 -18.95 3.96
CA ALA A 384 -2.44 -17.92 4.26
C ALA A 384 -2.40 -16.78 3.24
N ARG A 385 -1.19 -16.32 2.90
CA ARG A 385 -0.94 -15.31 1.87
C ARG A 385 -1.34 -15.78 0.48
N HIS A 386 -0.97 -17.01 0.11
CA HIS A 386 -1.29 -17.56 -1.19
C HIS A 386 -2.81 -17.69 -1.36
N SER A 387 -3.49 -18.26 -0.36
CA SER A 387 -4.95 -18.38 -0.35
C SER A 387 -5.64 -17.01 -0.47
N LEU A 388 -5.13 -16.01 0.25
CA LEU A 388 -5.66 -14.65 0.17
C LEU A 388 -5.48 -14.03 -1.23
N ARG A 389 -4.33 -14.25 -1.88
CA ARG A 389 -4.12 -13.85 -3.28
C ARG A 389 -5.14 -14.51 -4.20
N LEU A 390 -5.36 -15.82 -4.06
CA LEU A 390 -6.35 -16.53 -4.86
C LEU A 390 -7.77 -15.97 -4.64
N VAL A 391 -8.14 -15.61 -3.41
CA VAL A 391 -9.42 -14.95 -3.11
C VAL A 391 -9.53 -13.65 -3.88
N LEU A 392 -8.54 -12.75 -3.78
CA LEU A 392 -8.59 -11.46 -4.45
C LEU A 392 -8.65 -11.60 -5.98
N LEU A 393 -7.91 -12.56 -6.55
CA LEU A 393 -7.97 -12.84 -7.97
C LEU A 393 -9.34 -13.39 -8.39
N GLN A 394 -9.94 -14.28 -7.60
CA GLN A 394 -11.29 -14.81 -7.84
C GLN A 394 -12.36 -13.73 -7.76
N LEU A 395 -12.27 -12.88 -6.74
CA LEU A 395 -13.15 -11.72 -6.48
C LEU A 395 -13.12 -10.73 -7.64
N LEU A 396 -11.93 -10.49 -8.20
CA LEU A 396 -11.74 -9.63 -9.38
C LEU A 396 -12.00 -10.36 -10.71
N GLY A 397 -12.68 -11.51 -10.69
CA GLY A 397 -13.13 -12.22 -11.89
C GLY A 397 -12.03 -12.95 -12.68
N TYR A 398 -10.78 -12.96 -12.22
CA TYR A 398 -9.69 -13.59 -12.96
C TYR A 398 -9.76 -15.12 -12.89
N ARG A 399 -9.55 -15.77 -14.05
CA ARG A 399 -9.60 -17.23 -14.22
C ARG A 399 -8.39 -17.79 -14.99
N GLY A 400 -7.41 -16.95 -15.29
CA GLY A 400 -6.25 -17.32 -16.10
C GLY A 400 -5.18 -18.11 -15.36
N LEU A 401 -3.93 -17.90 -15.77
CA LEU A 401 -2.77 -18.54 -15.17
C LEU A 401 -2.32 -17.80 -13.91
N VAL A 402 -1.93 -18.56 -12.88
CA VAL A 402 -1.38 -18.07 -11.62
C VAL A 402 -0.05 -18.75 -11.30
N MET A 403 0.77 -18.05 -10.53
CA MET A 403 2.02 -18.56 -10.00
C MET A 403 1.78 -19.27 -8.66
N VAL A 404 2.23 -20.51 -8.57
CA VAL A 404 2.20 -21.35 -7.36
C VAL A 404 3.62 -21.78 -6.98
N SER A 405 3.81 -22.18 -5.73
CA SER A 405 5.08 -22.76 -5.27
C SER A 405 4.93 -24.27 -5.14
N GLU A 406 5.74 -25.04 -5.87
CA GLU A 406 5.76 -26.49 -5.85
C GLU A 406 7.18 -26.97 -5.54
N ASN A 407 7.36 -27.66 -4.41
CA ASN A 407 8.67 -28.19 -4.00
C ASN A 407 9.79 -27.12 -3.99
N GLY A 408 9.45 -25.88 -3.63
CA GLY A 408 10.37 -24.74 -3.62
C GLY A 408 10.57 -24.05 -4.97
N TRP A 409 9.97 -24.56 -6.04
CA TRP A 409 10.02 -23.97 -7.38
C TRP A 409 8.76 -23.19 -7.71
N LYS A 410 8.91 -22.10 -8.46
CA LYS A 410 7.76 -21.37 -9.01
C LYS A 410 7.23 -22.11 -10.24
N ALA A 411 5.97 -22.48 -10.21
CA ALA A 411 5.26 -23.10 -11.32
C ALA A 411 4.07 -22.23 -11.75
N THR A 412 3.68 -22.35 -13.02
CA THR A 412 2.50 -21.68 -13.57
C THR A 412 1.38 -22.68 -13.74
N LYS A 413 0.19 -22.37 -13.24
CA LYS A 413 -0.97 -23.25 -13.35
C LYS A 413 -2.25 -22.48 -13.64
N ARG A 414 -3.26 -23.20 -14.13
CA ARG A 414 -4.62 -22.64 -14.25
C ARG A 414 -5.19 -22.37 -12.86
N MET A 415 -5.97 -21.30 -12.74
CA MET A 415 -6.62 -20.91 -11.50
C MET A 415 -7.42 -22.07 -10.87
N GLU A 416 -8.21 -22.81 -11.65
CA GLU A 416 -8.99 -23.96 -11.16
C GLU A 416 -8.11 -25.06 -10.55
N GLU A 417 -6.96 -25.34 -11.16
CA GLU A 417 -6.00 -26.28 -10.61
C GLU A 417 -5.40 -25.74 -9.31
N ALA A 418 -5.08 -24.44 -9.26
CA ALA A 418 -4.53 -23.78 -8.06
C ALA A 418 -5.49 -23.87 -6.86
N LEU A 419 -6.79 -23.73 -7.11
CA LEU A 419 -7.83 -23.88 -6.09
C LEU A 419 -7.97 -25.33 -5.57
N SER A 420 -7.61 -26.33 -6.37
CA SER A 420 -7.76 -27.74 -6.00
C SER A 420 -6.76 -28.25 -4.94
N GLY A 421 -5.75 -27.45 -4.58
CA GLY A 421 -4.88 -27.73 -3.44
C GLY A 421 -3.91 -28.92 -3.58
N LYS A 422 -3.73 -29.49 -4.78
CA LYS A 422 -2.74 -30.58 -5.02
C LYS A 422 -1.30 -30.06 -5.10
N TYR A 423 -0.90 -29.25 -4.15
CA TYR A 423 0.44 -28.66 -4.06
C TYR A 423 1.05 -29.21 -2.79
N GLY A 424 2.00 -30.14 -2.95
CA GLY A 424 2.58 -30.86 -1.82
C GLY A 424 3.06 -29.92 -0.72
N ALA A 425 2.90 -30.37 0.53
CA ALA A 425 3.77 -29.88 1.59
C ALA A 425 5.23 -30.05 1.15
N VAL A 426 6.06 -29.03 1.40
CA VAL A 426 7.51 -29.20 1.38
C VAL A 426 7.86 -30.07 2.57
#